data_AF-A0AAU4DE24-F1
#
_entry.id   AF-A0AAU4DE24-F1
#
_cell.length_a   1.000
_cell.length_b   1.000
_cell.length_c   1.000
_cell.angle_alpha   90.00
_cell.angle_beta   90.00
_cell.angle_gamma   90.00
#
_symmetry.space_group_name_H-M   'P 1'
#
loop_
_entity.id
_entity.type
_entity.pdbx_description
1 polymer ?
#
loop_
_entity_poly.entity_id
_entity_poly.type
_entity_poly.pdbx_seq_one_letter_code
_entity_poly.pdbx_strand_id
1 'polypeptide(L)'
;MPKSRRTTPRTPRTRALLAAAALVLPLLTALAAPAGAAEAALPTASVSMGDSYISGEAGRWQGNSLTTSGSRSGTDRAYTGSGYDPARVYGATYASGCDRSDVAEIRSAATISQTQINLACSGAVSQNVFRAANGGQAYKGEAPQADQLAGIARQYNVKLITLSIGGNDLGFADVISNCVQDYLVWYSYCHDDQQDAVDAEMAGAMAGVGKSVDEIRAVMTAAGYASGSYRIVLQSYPSPIPRSSENRYPESGWSRANTGGCPFWDQDADWARDQLVPQISTGLAAVAAAKGVQFLDLRDLLQGREVCSKSTRLATSSAGPSATASEWARWLDMGSSTQGTLQESFHPNYYAQLALGRCLTLLNAQPSGNWSCRNTAGKDTTGVYLAARS
;
A
#
# COMPACT_ATOMS: atom_id res chain seq x y z
N MET A 1 -78.91 -0.82 -41.32
CA MET A 1 -80.30 -0.36 -41.12
C MET A 1 -81.24 -1.55 -41.32
N PRO A 2 -82.37 -1.72 -40.61
CA PRO A 2 -82.88 -1.13 -39.37
C PRO A 2 -83.03 -2.20 -38.23
N LYS A 3 -82.97 -1.85 -36.94
CA LYS A 3 -84.10 -1.69 -35.97
C LYS A 3 -85.09 -2.88 -36.02
N SER A 4 -85.61 -3.50 -34.95
CA SER A 4 -85.95 -3.02 -33.61
C SER A 4 -86.94 -4.02 -32.97
N ARG A 5 -86.85 -4.24 -31.65
CA ARG A 5 -88.00 -4.47 -30.71
C ARG A 5 -88.79 -5.80 -30.91
N ARG A 6 -89.50 -6.41 -29.96
CA ARG A 6 -90.04 -6.02 -28.65
C ARG A 6 -90.59 -7.28 -27.93
N THR A 7 -90.36 -7.35 -26.62
CA THR A 7 -91.31 -7.66 -25.51
C THR A 7 -92.16 -8.95 -25.41
N THR A 8 -91.96 -9.62 -24.26
CA THR A 8 -92.94 -10.11 -23.23
C THR A 8 -93.74 -11.40 -23.46
N PRO A 9 -94.42 -11.96 -22.43
CA PRO A 9 -93.94 -12.48 -21.13
C PRO A 9 -94.52 -13.90 -20.84
N ARG A 10 -94.07 -14.61 -19.78
CA ARG A 10 -94.91 -15.45 -18.88
C ARG A 10 -94.07 -16.31 -17.91
N THR A 11 -94.28 -16.08 -16.62
CA THR A 11 -94.05 -17.03 -15.51
C THR A 11 -95.09 -18.16 -15.54
N PRO A 12 -94.76 -19.40 -15.13
CA PRO A 12 -95.07 -19.77 -13.74
C PRO A 12 -94.09 -20.76 -13.06
N ARG A 13 -93.89 -20.49 -11.76
CA ARG A 13 -93.81 -21.38 -10.59
C ARG A 13 -93.34 -22.85 -10.73
N THR A 14 -92.46 -23.20 -9.77
CA THR A 14 -92.23 -24.51 -9.10
C THR A 14 -91.49 -25.58 -9.94
N ARG A 15 -90.62 -26.45 -9.42
CA ARG A 15 -90.31 -26.93 -8.07
C ARG A 15 -88.79 -27.10 -7.91
N ALA A 16 -88.37 -27.06 -6.65
CA ALA A 16 -87.06 -27.44 -6.17
C ALA A 16 -86.63 -28.83 -6.66
N LEU A 17 -85.34 -28.95 -6.98
CA LEU A 17 -84.56 -30.18 -6.87
C LEU A 17 -83.09 -29.77 -6.70
N LEU A 18 -82.59 -30.00 -5.48
CA LEU A 18 -81.18 -29.93 -5.11
C LEU A 18 -80.41 -31.00 -5.89
N ALA A 19 -79.46 -30.58 -6.72
CA ALA A 19 -78.40 -31.44 -7.23
C ALA A 19 -77.08 -30.72 -7.00
N ALA A 20 -76.34 -31.20 -5.99
CA ALA A 20 -75.01 -30.75 -5.66
C ALA A 20 -74.05 -31.13 -6.78
N ALA A 21 -73.68 -30.14 -7.61
CA ALA A 21 -72.53 -30.25 -8.51
C ALA A 21 -71.28 -29.87 -7.72
N ALA A 22 -70.47 -30.87 -7.39
CA ALA A 22 -69.12 -30.66 -6.87
C ALA A 22 -68.27 -29.97 -7.94
N LEU A 23 -68.04 -28.66 -7.79
CA LEU A 23 -66.97 -27.97 -8.50
C LEU A 23 -65.64 -28.47 -7.92
N VAL A 24 -64.95 -29.31 -8.69
CA VAL A 24 -63.52 -29.55 -8.52
C VAL A 24 -62.81 -28.26 -8.96
N LEU A 25 -62.47 -27.39 -8.01
CA LEU A 25 -61.48 -26.33 -8.26
C LEU A 25 -60.12 -27.02 -8.46
N PRO A 26 -59.37 -26.74 -9.55
CA PRO A 26 -57.96 -27.07 -9.56
C PRO A 26 -57.31 -26.17 -8.52
N LEU A 27 -56.87 -26.77 -7.41
CA LEU A 27 -55.95 -26.14 -6.49
C LEU A 27 -54.64 -25.98 -7.26
N LEU A 28 -54.46 -24.82 -7.92
CA LEU A 28 -53.15 -24.36 -8.35
C LEU A 28 -52.35 -24.11 -7.06
N THR A 29 -51.72 -25.15 -6.56
CA THR A 29 -50.59 -24.99 -5.65
C THR A 29 -49.50 -24.29 -6.45
N ALA A 30 -49.50 -22.96 -6.40
CA ALA A 30 -48.33 -22.18 -6.71
C ALA A 30 -47.25 -22.65 -5.73
N LEU A 31 -46.43 -23.60 -6.16
CA LEU A 31 -45.12 -23.84 -5.58
C LEU A 31 -44.40 -22.51 -5.69
N ALA A 32 -44.42 -21.73 -4.62
CA ALA A 32 -43.49 -20.63 -4.46
C ALA A 32 -42.12 -21.27 -4.61
N ALA A 33 -41.45 -20.98 -5.73
CA ALA A 33 -40.04 -21.27 -5.87
C ALA A 33 -39.36 -20.71 -4.62
N PRO A 34 -38.46 -21.46 -3.96
CA PRO A 34 -37.76 -20.94 -2.80
C PRO A 34 -37.16 -19.60 -3.23
N ALA A 35 -37.51 -18.54 -2.48
CA ALA A 35 -36.87 -17.24 -2.60
C ALA A 35 -35.37 -17.49 -2.72
N GLY A 36 -34.78 -16.95 -3.80
CA GLY A 36 -33.45 -17.32 -4.27
C GLY A 36 -32.48 -17.48 -3.11
N ALA A 37 -31.69 -18.57 -3.16
CA ALA A 37 -30.50 -18.67 -2.33
C ALA A 37 -29.80 -17.31 -2.39
N ALA A 38 -29.74 -16.61 -1.26
CA ALA A 38 -29.01 -15.35 -1.18
C ALA A 38 -27.61 -15.67 -1.71
N GLU A 39 -27.26 -15.08 -2.84
CA GLU A 39 -25.96 -15.26 -3.46
C GLU A 39 -24.94 -14.99 -2.35
N ALA A 40 -24.17 -16.02 -1.98
CA ALA A 40 -23.29 -15.92 -0.83
C ALA A 40 -22.37 -14.72 -1.05
N ALA A 41 -22.44 -13.73 -0.15
CA ALA A 41 -21.70 -12.49 -0.33
C ALA A 41 -20.21 -12.81 -0.52
N LEU A 42 -19.60 -12.26 -1.57
CA LEU A 42 -18.19 -12.46 -1.87
C LEU A 42 -17.32 -12.12 -0.64
N PRO A 43 -16.23 -12.87 -0.41
CA PRO A 43 -15.32 -12.59 0.71
C PRO A 43 -14.78 -11.17 0.62
N THR A 44 -14.67 -10.50 1.78
CA THR A 44 -14.13 -9.14 1.85
C THR A 44 -12.63 -9.14 1.55
N ALA A 45 -12.18 -8.13 0.81
CA ALA A 45 -10.75 -7.97 0.51
C ALA A 45 -10.24 -6.56 0.81
N SER A 46 -8.94 -6.47 1.09
CA SER A 46 -8.17 -5.24 1.09
C SER A 46 -7.02 -5.36 0.10
N VAL A 47 -6.74 -4.29 -0.64
CA VAL A 47 -5.77 -4.31 -1.74
C VAL A 47 -4.74 -3.21 -1.55
N SER A 48 -3.44 -3.53 -1.58
CA SER A 48 -2.39 -2.53 -1.77
C SER A 48 -1.98 -2.43 -3.23
N MET A 49 -1.78 -1.21 -3.70
CA MET A 49 -1.33 -0.87 -5.05
C MET A 49 -0.24 0.20 -4.94
N GLY A 50 0.70 0.22 -5.87
CA GLY A 50 1.78 1.20 -5.86
C GLY A 50 3.17 0.64 -6.13
N ASP A 51 4.15 1.29 -5.52
CA ASP A 51 5.58 1.05 -5.71
C ASP A 51 6.22 0.15 -4.64
N SER A 52 7.55 0.25 -4.51
CA SER A 52 8.41 -0.57 -3.65
C SER A 52 8.13 -0.43 -2.15
N TYR A 53 7.76 0.76 -1.67
CA TYR A 53 7.56 0.95 -0.23
C TYR A 53 6.36 0.14 0.26
N ILE A 54 5.23 0.26 -0.44
CA ILE A 54 3.99 -0.45 -0.11
C ILE A 54 4.01 -1.92 -0.58
N SER A 55 4.84 -2.27 -1.57
CA SER A 55 5.03 -3.67 -1.95
C SER A 55 5.69 -4.50 -0.85
N GLY A 56 6.40 -3.84 0.07
CA GLY A 56 7.15 -4.51 1.13
C GLY A 56 8.60 -4.78 0.78
N GLU A 57 9.17 -4.06 -0.18
CA GLU A 57 10.60 -4.09 -0.46
C GLU A 57 11.43 -3.92 0.81
N ALA A 58 12.53 -4.65 0.92
CA ALA A 58 13.36 -4.77 2.11
C ALA A 58 12.70 -5.39 3.35
N GLY A 59 11.45 -5.89 3.25
CA GLY A 59 10.79 -6.67 4.29
C GLY A 59 11.56 -7.94 4.71
N ARG A 60 12.57 -8.33 3.95
CA ARG A 60 13.57 -9.37 4.28
C ARG A 60 14.43 -9.02 5.50
N TRP A 61 14.64 -7.74 5.80
CA TRP A 61 15.64 -7.29 6.75
C TRP A 61 15.05 -6.96 8.12
N GLN A 62 15.49 -7.65 9.17
CA GLN A 62 15.22 -7.31 10.56
C GLN A 62 16.34 -6.41 11.08
N GLY A 63 16.33 -5.13 10.70
CA GLY A 63 17.43 -4.21 11.01
C GLY A 63 18.69 -4.43 10.16
N ASN A 64 19.80 -3.81 10.57
CA ASN A 64 21.06 -3.80 9.82
C ASN A 64 22.22 -4.36 10.66
N SER A 65 23.21 -4.98 10.02
CA SER A 65 24.39 -5.55 10.69
C SER A 65 25.62 -5.45 9.80
N LEU A 66 26.79 -5.19 10.40
CA LEU A 66 28.08 -5.25 9.71
C LEU A 66 28.51 -6.68 9.39
N THR A 67 27.89 -7.69 10.00
CA THR A 67 28.16 -9.09 9.69
C THR A 67 27.61 -9.44 8.31
N THR A 68 28.50 -9.77 7.36
CA THR A 68 28.13 -10.10 5.98
C THR A 68 27.84 -11.59 5.75
N SER A 69 28.18 -12.44 6.72
CA SER A 69 28.06 -13.91 6.64
C SER A 69 26.93 -14.47 7.53
N GLY A 70 26.60 -15.74 7.30
CA GLY A 70 25.58 -16.46 8.07
C GLY A 70 24.22 -15.78 8.04
N SER A 71 23.53 -15.73 9.18
CA SER A 71 22.27 -15.00 9.32
C SER A 71 22.43 -13.48 9.40
N ARG A 72 23.66 -12.96 9.28
CA ARG A 72 23.99 -11.53 9.40
C ARG A 72 23.58 -10.98 10.76
N SER A 73 24.02 -11.66 11.82
CA SER A 73 23.57 -11.40 13.19
C SER A 73 22.05 -11.52 13.38
N GLY A 74 21.39 -12.34 12.57
CA GLY A 74 19.95 -12.58 12.62
C GLY A 74 19.10 -11.58 11.83
N THR A 75 19.71 -10.63 11.09
CA THR A 75 18.93 -9.63 10.35
C THR A 75 18.33 -10.17 9.05
N ASP A 76 18.87 -11.24 8.48
CA ASP A 76 18.44 -11.72 7.17
C ASP A 76 17.45 -12.87 7.25
N ARG A 77 16.17 -12.59 6.98
CA ARG A 77 15.08 -13.58 6.97
C ARG A 77 15.20 -14.61 5.84
N ALA A 78 15.99 -14.34 4.81
CA ALA A 78 16.24 -15.28 3.71
C ALA A 78 17.25 -16.37 4.09
N TYR A 79 18.01 -16.22 5.18
CA TYR A 79 19.03 -17.19 5.55
C TYR A 79 18.43 -18.59 5.84
N THR A 80 19.00 -19.62 5.22
CA THR A 80 18.54 -21.01 5.30
C THR A 80 19.38 -21.87 6.23
N GLY A 81 20.41 -21.31 6.87
CA GLY A 81 21.43 -22.05 7.62
C GLY A 81 22.69 -22.36 6.81
N SER A 82 22.60 -22.42 5.49
CA SER A 82 23.74 -22.67 4.59
C SER A 82 23.80 -21.72 3.39
N GLY A 83 22.72 -20.99 3.10
CA GLY A 83 22.64 -20.01 2.01
C GLY A 83 21.51 -19.03 2.24
N TYR A 84 21.03 -18.41 1.16
CA TYR A 84 19.95 -17.42 1.20
C TYR A 84 18.89 -17.76 0.17
N ASP A 85 17.63 -17.73 0.59
CA ASP A 85 16.46 -17.92 -0.26
C ASP A 85 15.47 -16.75 -0.07
N PRO A 86 15.61 -15.66 -0.85
CA PRO A 86 14.71 -14.51 -0.77
C PRO A 86 13.27 -14.82 -1.16
N ALA A 87 13.01 -15.93 -1.89
CA ALA A 87 11.65 -16.33 -2.23
C ALA A 87 10.84 -16.74 -0.98
N ARG A 88 11.50 -17.04 0.15
CA ARG A 88 10.82 -17.21 1.46
C ARG A 88 10.16 -15.93 1.96
N VAL A 89 10.62 -14.76 1.51
CA VAL A 89 10.10 -13.46 1.90
C VAL A 89 9.23 -12.86 0.81
N TYR A 90 9.70 -12.89 -0.44
CA TYR A 90 9.02 -12.24 -1.56
C TYR A 90 8.16 -13.19 -2.40
N GLY A 91 8.20 -14.49 -2.11
CA GLY A 91 7.49 -15.50 -2.88
C GLY A 91 7.99 -15.59 -4.33
N ALA A 92 7.08 -15.98 -5.23
CA ALA A 92 7.38 -16.13 -6.65
C ALA A 92 7.75 -14.80 -7.34
N THR A 93 7.41 -13.66 -6.76
CA THR A 93 7.59 -12.35 -7.39
C THR A 93 9.03 -11.85 -7.30
N TYR A 94 9.86 -12.48 -6.46
CA TYR A 94 11.31 -12.25 -6.44
C TYR A 94 11.94 -12.47 -7.83
N ALA A 95 11.47 -13.48 -8.57
CA ALA A 95 12.03 -13.83 -9.86
C ALA A 95 11.86 -12.73 -10.93
N SER A 96 10.80 -11.92 -10.85
CA SER A 96 10.59 -10.78 -11.74
C SER A 96 11.19 -9.47 -11.18
N GLY A 97 11.64 -9.48 -9.92
CA GLY A 97 12.06 -8.29 -9.18
C GLY A 97 10.89 -7.40 -8.74
N CYS A 98 9.64 -7.84 -8.87
CA CYS A 98 8.50 -7.20 -8.22
C CYS A 98 8.45 -7.66 -6.77
N ASP A 99 9.37 -7.19 -5.93
CA ASP A 99 9.46 -7.68 -4.55
C ASP A 99 8.15 -7.39 -3.81
N ARG A 100 7.49 -8.45 -3.34
CA ARG A 100 6.25 -8.38 -2.56
C ARG A 100 6.41 -9.16 -1.26
N SER A 101 6.78 -8.47 -0.19
CA SER A 101 7.07 -9.15 1.06
C SER A 101 5.81 -9.77 1.68
N ASP A 102 5.99 -10.95 2.27
CA ASP A 102 5.04 -11.63 3.15
C ASP A 102 4.63 -10.78 4.38
N VAL A 103 5.40 -9.75 4.72
CA VAL A 103 5.07 -8.78 5.78
C VAL A 103 4.75 -7.38 5.28
N ALA A 104 4.59 -7.19 3.97
CA ALA A 104 4.17 -5.90 3.41
C ALA A 104 2.99 -5.31 4.19
N GLU A 105 2.86 -3.99 4.25
CA GLU A 105 1.84 -3.27 5.02
C GLU A 105 0.46 -3.97 5.03
N ILE A 106 -0.07 -4.30 3.84
CA ILE A 106 -1.38 -4.93 3.71
C ILE A 106 -1.45 -6.32 4.36
N ARG A 107 -0.36 -7.10 4.29
CA ARG A 107 -0.24 -8.45 4.89
C ARG A 107 -0.15 -8.37 6.41
N SER A 108 0.50 -7.33 6.92
CA SER A 108 0.65 -7.07 8.35
C SER A 108 -0.62 -6.48 9.00
N ALA A 109 -1.62 -6.10 8.19
CA ALA A 109 -2.91 -5.56 8.63
C ALA A 109 -4.05 -6.60 8.52
N ALA A 110 -3.81 -7.82 9.02
CA ALA A 110 -4.65 -9.00 8.78
C ALA A 110 -6.12 -8.89 9.23
N THR A 111 -6.46 -7.95 10.13
CA THR A 111 -7.82 -7.80 10.67
C THR A 111 -8.73 -6.88 9.87
N ILE A 112 -8.25 -6.28 8.77
CA ILE A 112 -9.04 -5.35 7.96
C ILE A 112 -10.08 -6.06 7.10
N SER A 113 -9.79 -7.28 6.65
CA SER A 113 -10.57 -8.01 5.65
C SER A 113 -10.34 -9.52 5.80
N GLN A 114 -11.14 -10.33 5.12
CA GLN A 114 -10.91 -11.78 5.06
C GLN A 114 -9.70 -12.12 4.17
N THR A 115 -9.43 -11.31 3.15
CA THR A 115 -8.32 -11.52 2.21
C THR A 115 -7.51 -10.24 2.01
N GLN A 116 -6.20 -10.33 2.21
CA GLN A 116 -5.26 -9.26 1.90
C GLN A 116 -4.60 -9.55 0.54
N ILE A 117 -4.52 -8.55 -0.34
CA ILE A 117 -3.97 -8.70 -1.69
C ILE A 117 -2.97 -7.58 -1.93
N ASN A 118 -1.79 -7.93 -2.42
CA ASN A 118 -0.75 -6.97 -2.76
C ASN A 118 -0.50 -6.98 -4.26
N LEU A 119 -0.90 -5.91 -4.94
CA LEU A 119 -0.66 -5.68 -6.37
C LEU A 119 0.55 -4.77 -6.63
N ALA A 120 1.02 -4.07 -5.60
CA ALA A 120 2.15 -3.16 -5.71
C ALA A 120 3.41 -3.89 -6.19
N CYS A 121 4.29 -3.19 -6.89
CA CYS A 121 5.51 -3.77 -7.41
C CYS A 121 6.67 -2.78 -7.29
N SER A 122 7.81 -3.28 -6.82
CA SER A 122 9.01 -2.47 -6.67
C SER A 122 9.48 -1.84 -7.96
N GLY A 123 9.75 -0.54 -7.91
CA GLY A 123 10.15 0.28 -9.07
C GLY A 123 8.99 0.73 -9.96
N ALA A 124 7.74 0.42 -9.61
CA ALA A 124 6.59 0.91 -10.37
C ALA A 124 6.47 2.45 -10.30
N VAL A 125 6.09 3.04 -11.42
CA VAL A 125 5.65 4.45 -11.54
C VAL A 125 4.14 4.52 -11.73
N SER A 126 3.55 5.71 -11.67
CA SER A 126 2.09 5.92 -11.83
C SER A 126 1.51 5.27 -13.09
N GLN A 127 2.25 5.27 -14.21
CA GLN A 127 1.84 4.61 -15.46
C GLN A 127 1.64 3.10 -15.33
N ASN A 128 2.29 2.43 -14.38
CA ASN A 128 2.08 1.01 -14.14
C ASN A 128 0.80 0.74 -13.34
N VAL A 129 0.17 1.77 -12.78
CA VAL A 129 -1.11 1.66 -12.08
C VAL A 129 -2.29 1.81 -13.05
N PHE A 130 -2.20 2.67 -14.07
CA PHE A 130 -3.34 2.94 -14.97
C PHE A 130 -3.83 1.68 -15.68
N ARG A 131 -5.09 1.62 -16.12
CA ARG A 131 -5.53 0.52 -16.99
C ARG A 131 -4.81 0.62 -18.33
N ALA A 132 -4.47 -0.51 -18.96
CA ALA A 132 -3.87 -0.54 -20.28
C ALA A 132 -4.71 0.23 -21.31
N ALA A 133 -6.03 0.11 -21.22
CA ALA A 133 -6.99 0.82 -22.07
C ALA A 133 -6.94 2.35 -21.95
N ASN A 134 -6.27 2.90 -20.92
CA ASN A 134 -6.08 4.33 -20.72
C ASN A 134 -4.60 4.71 -20.56
N GLY A 135 -3.72 4.05 -21.32
CA GLY A 135 -2.30 4.35 -21.38
C GLY A 135 -1.47 3.78 -20.24
N GLY A 136 -1.99 2.79 -19.51
CA GLY A 136 -1.23 2.01 -18.55
C GLY A 136 -0.23 1.07 -19.22
N GLN A 137 0.89 0.82 -18.54
CA GLN A 137 1.95 -0.04 -19.05
C GLN A 137 2.18 -1.24 -18.13
N ALA A 138 2.30 -2.42 -18.75
CA ALA A 138 2.76 -3.61 -18.08
C ALA A 138 4.17 -3.38 -17.49
N TYR A 139 4.47 -4.05 -16.38
CA TYR A 139 5.73 -3.86 -15.68
C TYR A 139 6.23 -5.18 -15.12
N LYS A 140 7.53 -5.46 -15.32
CA LYS A 140 8.20 -6.68 -14.84
C LYS A 140 7.41 -7.98 -15.15
N GLY A 141 6.82 -8.05 -16.34
CA GLY A 141 6.07 -9.20 -16.82
C GLY A 141 4.62 -9.29 -16.33
N GLU A 142 4.12 -8.30 -15.61
CA GLU A 142 2.75 -8.26 -15.10
C GLU A 142 1.91 -7.17 -15.78
N ALA A 143 0.61 -7.43 -15.92
CA ALA A 143 -0.35 -6.43 -16.43
C ALA A 143 -0.39 -5.20 -15.50
N PRO A 144 -0.85 -4.03 -15.99
CA PRO A 144 -1.00 -2.87 -15.14
C PRO A 144 -1.87 -3.15 -13.91
N GLN A 145 -1.55 -2.51 -12.78
CA GLN A 145 -2.15 -2.87 -11.49
C GLN A 145 -3.67 -2.66 -11.47
N ALA A 146 -4.20 -1.63 -12.16
CA ALA A 146 -5.66 -1.45 -12.28
C ALA A 146 -6.33 -2.59 -13.08
N ASP A 147 -5.67 -3.16 -14.08
CA ASP A 147 -6.22 -4.31 -14.82
C ASP A 147 -6.23 -5.57 -13.95
N GLN A 148 -5.20 -5.75 -13.11
CA GLN A 148 -5.19 -6.81 -12.09
C GLN A 148 -6.31 -6.61 -11.06
N LEU A 149 -6.51 -5.37 -10.60
CA LEU A 149 -7.61 -5.00 -9.69
C LEU A 149 -8.97 -5.33 -10.29
N ALA A 150 -9.17 -5.16 -11.60
CA ALA A 150 -10.42 -5.53 -12.26
C ALA A 150 -10.74 -7.02 -12.14
N GLY A 151 -9.72 -7.89 -12.16
CA GLY A 151 -9.87 -9.33 -11.89
C GLY A 151 -10.28 -9.62 -10.44
N ILE A 152 -9.70 -8.89 -9.49
CA ILE A 152 -9.96 -9.01 -8.05
C ILE A 152 -11.36 -8.51 -7.70
N ALA A 153 -11.77 -7.36 -8.24
CA ALA A 153 -13.05 -6.74 -7.94
C ALA A 153 -14.25 -7.62 -8.32
N ARG A 154 -14.07 -8.56 -9.28
CA ARG A 154 -15.10 -9.55 -9.67
C ARG A 154 -15.19 -10.74 -8.72
N GLN A 155 -14.16 -11.01 -7.92
CA GLN A 155 -14.05 -12.20 -7.07
C GLN A 155 -14.21 -11.90 -5.58
N TYR A 156 -14.03 -10.64 -5.19
CA TYR A 156 -14.06 -10.19 -3.81
C TYR A 156 -15.04 -9.05 -3.63
N ASN A 157 -15.35 -8.74 -2.38
CA ASN A 157 -16.01 -7.51 -1.94
C ASN A 157 -14.94 -6.58 -1.34
N VAL A 158 -14.23 -5.85 -2.21
CA VAL A 158 -13.12 -4.97 -1.83
C VAL A 158 -13.64 -3.84 -0.92
N LYS A 159 -13.03 -3.68 0.26
CA LYS A 159 -13.40 -2.65 1.26
C LYS A 159 -12.41 -1.52 1.37
N LEU A 160 -11.13 -1.80 1.11
CA LEU A 160 -10.05 -0.85 1.25
C LEU A 160 -9.04 -1.05 0.12
N ILE A 161 -8.66 0.05 -0.52
CA ILE A 161 -7.56 0.12 -1.47
C ILE A 161 -6.56 1.14 -0.92
N THR A 162 -5.34 0.70 -0.62
CA THR A 162 -4.25 1.58 -0.19
C THR A 162 -3.30 1.80 -1.36
N LEU A 163 -3.01 3.06 -1.68
CA LEU A 163 -2.15 3.47 -2.77
C LEU A 163 -0.95 4.25 -2.24
N SER A 164 0.26 3.82 -2.63
CA SER A 164 1.51 4.57 -2.45
C SER A 164 2.26 4.59 -3.78
N ILE A 165 2.26 5.73 -4.46
CA ILE A 165 2.88 5.87 -5.79
C ILE A 165 3.33 7.32 -5.97
N GLY A 166 4.26 7.55 -6.89
CA GLY A 166 4.78 8.88 -7.24
C GLY A 166 6.24 9.09 -6.83
N GLY A 167 6.78 8.34 -5.86
CA GLY A 167 8.20 8.44 -5.48
C GLY A 167 9.15 8.15 -6.64
N ASN A 168 8.87 7.10 -7.43
CA ASN A 168 9.66 6.79 -8.63
C ASN A 168 9.41 7.77 -9.78
N ASP A 169 8.20 8.33 -9.89
CA ASP A 169 7.88 9.38 -10.87
C ASP A 169 8.68 10.67 -10.59
N LEU A 170 9.04 10.94 -9.33
CA LEU A 170 9.89 12.05 -8.90
C LEU A 170 11.40 11.79 -9.08
N GLY A 171 11.80 10.59 -9.53
CA GLY A 171 13.21 10.22 -9.60
C GLY A 171 13.89 10.09 -8.23
N PHE A 172 13.16 9.73 -7.17
CA PHE A 172 13.70 9.72 -5.80
C PHE A 172 14.91 8.79 -5.62
N ALA A 173 14.99 7.70 -6.39
CA ALA A 173 16.17 6.83 -6.41
C ALA A 173 17.43 7.55 -6.96
N ASP A 174 17.26 8.42 -7.95
CA ASP A 174 18.35 9.23 -8.51
C ASP A 174 18.75 10.33 -7.52
N VAL A 175 17.79 10.96 -6.85
CA VAL A 175 18.07 11.92 -5.76
C VAL A 175 18.95 11.29 -4.68
N ILE A 176 18.57 10.10 -4.18
CA ILE A 176 19.39 9.36 -3.21
C ILE A 176 20.77 9.07 -3.79
N SER A 177 20.84 8.56 -5.02
CA SER A 177 22.09 8.16 -5.65
C SER A 177 23.04 9.34 -5.84
N ASN A 178 22.54 10.50 -6.24
CA ASN A 178 23.31 11.73 -6.42
C ASN A 178 23.86 12.22 -5.07
N CYS A 179 23.03 12.29 -4.03
CA CYS A 179 23.49 12.69 -2.69
C CYS A 179 24.55 11.74 -2.11
N VAL A 180 24.39 10.43 -2.34
CA VAL A 180 25.38 9.42 -1.94
C VAL A 180 26.70 9.61 -2.73
N GLN A 181 26.65 9.89 -4.03
CA GLN A 181 27.84 10.15 -4.84
C GLN A 181 28.53 11.45 -4.43
N ASP A 182 27.77 12.50 -4.15
CA ASP A 182 28.29 13.79 -3.67
C ASP A 182 28.99 13.65 -2.32
N TYR A 183 28.49 12.79 -1.44
CA TYR A 183 29.19 12.43 -0.21
C TYR A 183 30.48 11.64 -0.43
N LEU A 184 30.43 10.59 -1.26
CA LEU A 184 31.52 9.62 -1.36
C LEU A 184 32.65 10.02 -2.32
N VAL A 185 32.33 10.79 -3.35
CA VAL A 185 33.22 11.05 -4.49
C VAL A 185 33.54 12.53 -4.60
N TRP A 186 32.52 13.39 -4.57
CA TRP A 186 32.67 14.80 -4.91
C TRP A 186 32.91 15.71 -3.70
N TYR A 187 32.59 15.24 -2.51
CA TYR A 187 32.66 15.99 -1.26
C TYR A 187 31.91 17.33 -1.32
N SER A 188 30.72 17.30 -1.92
CA SER A 188 29.79 18.43 -2.08
C SER A 188 28.43 18.11 -1.50
N TYR A 189 27.59 19.12 -1.29
CA TYR A 189 26.18 18.95 -0.95
C TYR A 189 25.37 18.73 -2.22
N CYS A 190 24.28 17.97 -2.13
CA CYS A 190 23.39 17.69 -3.26
C CYS A 190 22.10 18.54 -3.23
N HIS A 191 21.74 19.05 -2.05
CA HIS A 191 20.37 19.50 -1.78
C HIS A 191 19.88 20.64 -2.69
N ASP A 192 20.77 21.49 -3.18
CA ASP A 192 20.46 22.61 -4.07
C ASP A 192 20.08 22.11 -5.46
N ASP A 193 20.96 21.35 -6.11
CA ASP A 193 20.71 20.78 -7.44
C ASP A 193 19.53 19.79 -7.43
N GLN A 194 19.39 19.00 -6.36
CA GLN A 194 18.30 18.03 -6.26
C GLN A 194 16.95 18.68 -5.96
N GLN A 195 16.90 19.84 -5.28
CA GLN A 195 15.62 20.55 -5.08
C GLN A 195 15.02 20.99 -6.40
N ASP A 196 15.82 21.58 -7.29
CA ASP A 196 15.36 22.03 -8.61
C ASP A 196 14.89 20.84 -9.46
N ALA A 197 15.60 19.71 -9.41
CA ALA A 197 15.22 18.48 -10.11
C ALA A 197 13.86 17.93 -9.63
N VAL A 198 13.65 17.89 -8.31
CA VAL A 198 12.37 17.43 -7.73
C VAL A 198 11.24 18.39 -8.07
N ASP A 199 11.47 19.70 -8.00
CA ASP A 199 10.48 20.72 -8.31
C ASP A 199 10.00 20.63 -9.76
N ALA A 200 10.90 20.32 -10.69
CA ALA A 200 10.57 20.11 -12.10
C ALA A 200 9.62 18.92 -12.32
N GLU A 201 9.79 17.83 -11.58
CA GLU A 201 8.98 16.61 -11.72
C GLU A 201 7.70 16.62 -10.88
N MET A 202 7.62 17.47 -9.85
CA MET A 202 6.53 17.49 -8.87
C MET A 202 5.14 17.57 -9.52
N ALA A 203 4.94 18.46 -10.48
CA ALA A 203 3.65 18.61 -11.14
C ALA A 203 3.25 17.36 -11.93
N GLY A 204 4.20 16.75 -12.66
CA GLY A 204 3.98 15.54 -13.44
C GLY A 204 3.67 14.34 -12.57
N ALA A 205 4.47 14.12 -11.52
CA ALA A 205 4.27 13.05 -10.56
C ALA A 205 2.89 13.14 -9.88
N MET A 206 2.50 14.33 -9.38
CA MET A 206 1.19 14.51 -8.73
C MET A 206 0.01 14.33 -9.69
N ALA A 207 0.16 14.73 -10.97
CA ALA A 207 -0.84 14.44 -11.99
C ALA A 207 -0.97 12.93 -12.24
N GLY A 208 0.17 12.21 -12.28
CA GLY A 208 0.23 10.75 -12.35
C GLY A 208 -0.51 10.08 -11.19
N VAL A 209 -0.22 10.47 -9.95
CA VAL A 209 -0.90 9.97 -8.74
C VAL A 209 -2.41 10.23 -8.81
N GLY A 210 -2.81 11.44 -9.21
CA GLY A 210 -4.21 11.80 -9.38
C GLY A 210 -4.91 10.90 -10.41
N LYS A 211 -4.27 10.64 -11.55
CA LYS A 211 -4.79 9.72 -12.57
C LYS A 211 -4.85 8.28 -12.06
N SER A 212 -3.90 7.82 -11.22
CA SER A 212 -3.96 6.49 -10.61
C SER A 212 -5.22 6.31 -9.78
N VAL A 213 -5.61 7.34 -9.00
CA VAL A 213 -6.87 7.32 -8.22
C VAL A 213 -8.09 7.26 -9.14
N ASP A 214 -8.12 8.02 -10.23
CA ASP A 214 -9.23 7.99 -11.20
C ASP A 214 -9.36 6.61 -11.87
N GLU A 215 -8.23 6.00 -12.23
CA GLU A 215 -8.18 4.68 -12.86
C GLU A 215 -8.67 3.57 -11.93
N ILE A 216 -8.27 3.61 -10.65
CA ILE A 216 -8.80 2.71 -9.62
C ILE A 216 -10.32 2.87 -9.51
N ARG A 217 -10.84 4.10 -9.44
CA ARG A 217 -12.29 4.34 -9.37
C ARG A 217 -13.04 3.82 -10.58
N ALA A 218 -12.46 4.00 -11.77
CA ALA A 218 -13.07 3.54 -13.00
C ALA A 218 -13.12 2.01 -13.06
N VAL A 219 -12.09 1.29 -12.58
CA VAL A 219 -12.12 -0.17 -12.41
C VAL A 219 -13.24 -0.59 -11.46
N MET A 220 -13.31 0.03 -10.29
CA MET A 220 -14.29 -0.34 -9.26
C MET A 220 -15.72 -0.06 -9.75
N THR A 221 -15.95 1.07 -10.41
CA THR A 221 -17.24 1.41 -11.03
C THR A 221 -17.63 0.40 -12.11
N ALA A 222 -16.70 0.04 -12.99
CA ALA A 222 -16.95 -0.96 -14.04
C ALA A 222 -17.21 -2.36 -13.46
N ALA A 223 -16.68 -2.66 -12.27
CA ALA A 223 -16.96 -3.89 -11.52
C ALA A 223 -18.27 -3.83 -10.70
N GLY A 224 -19.03 -2.73 -10.77
CA GLY A 224 -20.33 -2.59 -10.11
C GLY A 224 -20.28 -2.05 -8.67
N TYR A 225 -19.13 -1.55 -8.20
CA TYR A 225 -19.02 -0.97 -6.87
C TYR A 225 -19.62 0.42 -6.82
N ALA A 226 -20.50 0.67 -5.84
CA ALA A 226 -20.91 2.02 -5.50
C ALA A 226 -19.74 2.80 -4.89
N SER A 227 -19.68 4.12 -5.11
CA SER A 227 -18.56 4.96 -4.63
C SER A 227 -18.33 4.90 -3.11
N GLY A 228 -19.35 4.53 -2.32
CA GLY A 228 -19.26 4.40 -0.86
C GLY A 228 -19.04 2.97 -0.36
N SER A 229 -18.97 1.95 -1.23
CA SER A 229 -18.84 0.55 -0.81
C SER A 229 -17.39 0.12 -0.52
N TYR A 230 -16.42 0.95 -0.91
CA TYR A 230 -14.99 0.80 -0.69
C TYR A 230 -14.36 2.17 -0.38
N ARG A 231 -13.16 2.16 0.21
CA ARG A 231 -12.37 3.38 0.48
C ARG A 231 -11.05 3.31 -0.27
N ILE A 232 -10.57 4.46 -0.73
CA ILE A 232 -9.19 4.63 -1.20
C ILE A 232 -8.44 5.44 -0.13
N VAL A 233 -7.29 4.93 0.28
CA VAL A 233 -6.30 5.64 1.11
C VAL A 233 -5.09 5.92 0.23
N LEU A 234 -4.78 7.20 0.02
CA LEU A 234 -3.50 7.62 -0.56
C LEU A 234 -2.53 7.90 0.60
N GLN A 235 -1.32 7.34 0.55
CA GLN A 235 -0.34 7.56 1.61
C GLN A 235 0.96 8.18 1.10
N SER A 236 1.64 8.93 1.98
CA SER A 236 3.00 9.42 1.72
C SER A 236 4.04 8.36 2.10
N TYR A 237 5.31 8.75 2.08
CA TYR A 237 6.43 7.88 2.42
C TYR A 237 7.03 8.30 3.77
N PRO A 238 7.52 7.37 4.59
CA PRO A 238 8.36 7.71 5.72
C PRO A 238 9.74 8.19 5.26
N SER A 239 10.35 9.10 6.04
CA SER A 239 11.76 9.47 5.84
C SER A 239 12.68 8.34 6.34
N PRO A 240 13.59 7.81 5.51
CA PRO A 240 14.46 6.68 5.88
C PRO A 240 15.76 7.10 6.58
N ILE A 241 16.06 8.40 6.61
CA ILE A 241 17.25 8.98 7.25
C ILE A 241 16.84 10.05 8.29
N PRO A 242 17.59 10.19 9.39
CA PRO A 242 17.29 11.17 10.43
C PRO A 242 17.85 12.54 10.04
N ARG A 243 17.49 13.57 10.81
CA ARG A 243 18.22 14.85 10.79
C ARG A 243 19.68 14.65 11.16
N SER A 244 20.54 15.59 10.77
CA SER A 244 21.96 15.63 11.14
C SER A 244 22.15 15.50 12.66
N SER A 245 21.38 16.28 13.44
CA SER A 245 21.41 16.31 14.90
C SER A 245 21.01 14.97 15.55
N GLU A 246 20.32 14.10 14.81
CA GLU A 246 19.80 12.81 15.24
C GLU A 246 20.64 11.64 14.68
N ASN A 247 21.65 11.91 13.85
CA ASN A 247 22.54 10.91 13.25
C ASN A 247 23.62 10.45 14.24
N ARG A 248 23.77 9.14 14.40
CA ARG A 248 24.74 8.48 15.30
C ARG A 248 26.18 8.76 14.91
N TYR A 249 26.44 9.07 13.64
CA TYR A 249 27.77 9.24 13.09
C TYR A 249 28.01 10.71 12.70
N PRO A 250 29.17 11.30 13.04
CA PRO A 250 29.52 12.64 12.58
C PRO A 250 29.68 12.65 11.05
N GLU A 251 29.48 13.81 10.42
CA GLU A 251 29.73 13.99 8.98
C GLU A 251 31.21 13.86 8.61
N SER A 252 32.12 14.02 9.58
CA SER A 252 33.56 13.85 9.37
C SER A 252 33.95 12.36 9.27
N GLY A 253 34.84 12.06 8.31
CA GLY A 253 35.39 10.72 8.11
C GLY A 253 34.40 9.77 7.43
N TRP A 254 34.64 8.46 7.59
CA TRP A 254 33.96 7.43 6.78
C TRP A 254 32.90 6.62 7.53
N SER A 255 32.56 6.99 8.76
CA SER A 255 31.67 6.17 9.60
C SER A 255 30.23 6.13 9.08
N ARG A 256 29.72 7.22 8.47
CA ARG A 256 28.42 7.23 7.78
C ARG A 256 28.36 6.24 6.63
N ALA A 257 29.44 6.11 5.85
CA ALA A 257 29.53 5.17 4.74
C ALA A 257 29.83 3.74 5.21
N ASN A 258 30.98 3.53 5.83
CA ASN A 258 31.56 2.20 6.09
C ASN A 258 30.91 1.46 7.25
N THR A 259 30.20 2.17 8.13
CA THR A 259 29.58 1.58 9.33
C THR A 259 28.08 1.81 9.34
N GLY A 260 27.63 3.02 9.01
CA GLY A 260 26.23 3.40 9.07
C GLY A 260 25.38 3.01 7.87
N GLY A 261 25.96 3.01 6.66
CA GLY A 261 25.19 2.92 5.42
C GLY A 261 24.24 4.11 5.21
N CYS A 262 24.66 5.30 5.62
CA CYS A 262 23.93 6.57 5.46
C CYS A 262 24.86 7.72 5.03
N PRO A 263 25.61 7.60 3.93
CA PRO A 263 26.56 8.63 3.49
C PRO A 263 25.84 9.85 2.92
N PHE A 264 25.32 10.69 3.81
CA PHE A 264 24.70 11.99 3.50
C PHE A 264 25.37 13.07 4.34
N TRP A 265 25.54 14.26 3.78
CA TRP A 265 26.00 15.42 4.54
C TRP A 265 24.92 15.92 5.49
N ASP A 266 25.31 16.73 6.47
CA ASP A 266 24.37 17.25 7.46
C ASP A 266 23.26 18.09 6.81
N GLN A 267 23.61 18.98 5.89
CA GLN A 267 22.64 19.82 5.19
C GLN A 267 21.72 19.01 4.27
N ASP A 268 22.24 17.96 3.62
CA ASP A 268 21.42 17.07 2.76
C ASP A 268 20.42 16.26 3.60
N ALA A 269 20.86 15.75 4.75
CA ALA A 269 19.99 15.01 5.67
C ALA A 269 18.88 15.90 6.27
N ASP A 270 19.24 17.14 6.66
CA ASP A 270 18.28 18.11 7.18
C ASP A 270 17.30 18.59 6.08
N TRP A 271 17.79 18.87 4.88
CA TRP A 271 16.95 19.19 3.73
C TRP A 271 15.97 18.05 3.40
N ALA A 272 16.47 16.82 3.31
CA ALA A 272 15.65 15.65 3.01
C ALA A 272 14.52 15.51 4.05
N ARG A 273 14.83 15.69 5.34
CA ARG A 273 13.88 15.51 6.43
C ARG A 273 12.90 16.67 6.59
N ASP A 274 13.37 17.90 6.51
CA ASP A 274 12.59 19.08 6.89
C ASP A 274 11.98 19.84 5.70
N GLN A 275 12.42 19.55 4.47
CA GLN A 275 11.91 20.21 3.27
C GLN A 275 11.35 19.21 2.26
N LEU A 276 12.19 18.31 1.72
CA LEU A 276 11.82 17.42 0.63
C LEU A 276 10.66 16.48 0.99
N VAL A 277 10.80 15.68 2.06
CA VAL A 277 9.76 14.73 2.47
C VAL A 277 8.43 15.45 2.81
N PRO A 278 8.44 16.58 3.58
CA PRO A 278 7.24 17.39 3.78
C PRO A 278 6.62 17.94 2.49
N GLN A 279 7.41 18.37 1.52
CA GLN A 279 6.94 18.86 0.22
C GLN A 279 6.19 17.76 -0.55
N ILE A 280 6.82 16.59 -0.69
CA ILE A 280 6.21 15.41 -1.36
C ILE A 280 4.91 15.03 -0.65
N SER A 281 4.94 14.92 0.68
CA SER A 281 3.74 14.56 1.45
C SER A 281 2.63 15.61 1.33
N THR A 282 2.97 16.89 1.14
CA THR A 282 1.98 17.95 0.93
C THR A 282 1.35 17.88 -0.45
N GLY A 283 2.15 17.60 -1.49
CA GLY A 283 1.66 17.34 -2.84
C GLY A 283 0.67 16.16 -2.88
N LEU A 284 1.05 15.03 -2.27
CA LEU A 284 0.19 13.85 -2.19
C LEU A 284 -1.10 14.13 -1.40
N ALA A 285 -1.02 14.89 -0.30
CA ALA A 285 -2.21 15.30 0.45
C ALA A 285 -3.14 16.19 -0.37
N ALA A 286 -2.59 17.09 -1.19
CA ALA A 286 -3.36 17.93 -2.09
C ALA A 286 -4.07 17.09 -3.17
N VAL A 287 -3.40 16.08 -3.73
CA VAL A 287 -4.03 15.10 -4.64
C VAL A 287 -5.15 14.35 -3.93
N ALA A 288 -4.91 13.85 -2.72
CA ALA A 288 -5.93 13.15 -1.94
C ALA A 288 -7.18 14.01 -1.72
N ALA A 289 -6.98 15.27 -1.33
CA ALA A 289 -8.06 16.24 -1.14
C ALA A 289 -8.81 16.54 -2.44
N ALA A 290 -8.09 16.82 -3.53
CA ALA A 290 -8.68 17.09 -4.85
C ALA A 290 -9.47 15.90 -5.39
N LYS A 291 -9.03 14.68 -5.10
CA LYS A 291 -9.73 13.46 -5.46
C LYS A 291 -10.79 13.05 -4.44
N GLY A 292 -10.87 13.64 -3.26
CA GLY A 292 -11.80 13.21 -2.21
C GLY A 292 -11.53 11.77 -1.75
N VAL A 293 -10.27 11.42 -1.56
CA VAL A 293 -9.83 10.15 -0.94
C VAL A 293 -9.15 10.44 0.40
N GLN A 294 -9.08 9.44 1.27
CA GLN A 294 -8.45 9.61 2.58
C GLN A 294 -6.94 9.71 2.42
N PHE A 295 -6.29 10.57 3.22
CA PHE A 295 -4.84 10.70 3.23
C PHE A 295 -4.21 10.15 4.52
N LEU A 296 -3.15 9.37 4.37
CA LEU A 296 -2.30 8.88 5.45
C LEU A 296 -0.88 9.45 5.31
N ASP A 297 -0.48 10.32 6.24
CA ASP A 297 0.84 10.90 6.26
C ASP A 297 1.81 10.02 7.05
N LEU A 298 2.80 9.44 6.36
CA LEU A 298 3.78 8.53 6.91
C LEU A 298 5.13 9.18 7.22
N ARG A 299 5.32 10.48 6.94
CA ARG A 299 6.63 11.16 6.99
C ARG A 299 7.38 10.97 8.30
N ASP A 300 6.65 10.93 9.41
CA ASP A 300 7.18 10.83 10.78
C ASP A 300 7.12 9.41 11.36
N LEU A 301 6.63 8.42 10.61
CA LEU A 301 6.48 7.06 11.11
C LEU A 301 7.80 6.48 11.60
N LEU A 302 8.91 6.81 10.94
CA LEU A 302 10.24 6.31 11.27
C LEU A 302 11.04 7.24 12.18
N GLN A 303 10.46 8.31 12.74
CA GLN A 303 11.18 9.22 13.65
C GLN A 303 11.90 8.45 14.77
N GLY A 304 13.23 8.58 14.86
CA GLY A 304 14.06 7.86 15.83
C GLY A 304 14.30 6.39 15.50
N ARG A 305 13.93 5.94 14.30
CA ARG A 305 14.05 4.56 13.79
C ARG A 305 14.75 4.48 12.43
N GLU A 306 15.16 5.62 11.89
CA GLU A 306 15.83 5.76 10.61
C GLU A 306 17.21 5.10 10.59
N VAL A 307 17.76 4.90 9.39
CA VAL A 307 19.15 4.44 9.21
C VAL A 307 20.09 5.42 9.91
N CYS A 308 21.00 4.93 10.75
CA CYS A 308 21.91 5.75 11.55
C CYS A 308 21.29 6.59 12.66
N SER A 309 20.02 6.41 13.03
CA SER A 309 19.46 7.15 14.17
C SER A 309 20.24 6.88 15.48
N LYS A 310 20.47 7.92 16.30
CA LYS A 310 21.04 7.79 17.66
C LYS A 310 20.19 6.92 18.59
N SER A 311 18.89 6.79 18.29
CA SER A 311 17.92 6.04 19.09
C SER A 311 17.85 4.54 18.73
N THR A 312 18.64 4.10 17.75
CA THR A 312 18.73 2.71 17.31
C THR A 312 20.16 2.20 17.39
N ARG A 313 20.34 0.91 17.08
CA ARG A 313 21.64 0.25 16.95
C ARG A 313 21.63 -0.80 15.85
N LEU A 314 22.82 -1.12 15.35
CA LEU A 314 23.04 -2.29 14.50
C LEU A 314 22.94 -3.58 15.33
N ALA A 315 22.53 -4.66 14.67
CA ALA A 315 22.54 -6.00 15.24
C ALA A 315 23.97 -6.58 15.24
N THR A 316 24.30 -7.30 16.30
CA THR A 316 25.57 -8.03 16.47
C THR A 316 25.29 -9.46 16.93
N SER A 317 26.30 -10.32 16.92
CA SER A 317 26.19 -11.69 17.43
C SER A 317 25.77 -11.77 18.91
N SER A 318 26.14 -10.77 19.71
CA SER A 318 25.79 -10.68 21.14
C SER A 318 24.46 -9.96 21.41
N ALA A 319 23.95 -9.24 20.41
CA ALA A 319 22.74 -8.44 20.54
C ALA A 319 21.99 -8.43 19.19
N GLY A 320 21.14 -9.44 19.01
CA GLY A 320 20.34 -9.62 17.80
C GLY A 320 19.36 -8.46 17.54
N PRO A 321 18.67 -8.52 16.39
CA PRO A 321 17.71 -7.49 16.00
C PRO A 321 16.48 -7.47 16.91
N SER A 322 15.89 -6.29 17.08
CA SER A 322 14.71 -6.07 17.90
C SER A 322 13.90 -4.90 17.37
N ALA A 323 12.58 -5.03 17.36
CA ALA A 323 11.67 -3.94 17.00
C ALA A 323 11.87 -2.68 17.87
N THR A 324 12.37 -2.83 19.11
CA THR A 324 12.58 -1.70 20.03
C THR A 324 13.91 -0.99 19.85
N ALA A 325 14.90 -1.60 19.18
CA ALA A 325 16.28 -1.12 19.17
C ALA A 325 16.92 -1.07 17.78
N SER A 326 16.42 -1.85 16.82
CA SER A 326 16.91 -1.86 15.44
C SER A 326 16.41 -0.67 14.66
N GLU A 327 17.16 -0.31 13.63
CA GLU A 327 16.72 0.56 12.54
C GLU A 327 15.55 -0.12 11.81
N TRP A 328 14.59 0.68 11.35
CA TRP A 328 13.37 0.25 10.67
C TRP A 328 13.42 0.50 9.16
N ALA A 329 14.51 1.08 8.66
CA ALA A 329 14.82 1.15 7.24
C ALA A 329 16.08 0.33 6.94
N ARG A 330 16.17 -0.16 5.70
CA ARG A 330 17.39 -0.80 5.20
C ARG A 330 18.43 0.28 4.93
N TRP A 331 19.65 0.08 5.39
CA TRP A 331 20.74 1.00 5.08
C TRP A 331 21.11 1.01 3.59
N LEU A 332 22.02 1.88 3.18
CA LEU A 332 22.67 1.76 1.88
C LEU A 332 23.50 0.47 1.85
N ASP A 333 23.09 -0.48 1.03
CA ASP A 333 23.94 -1.61 0.65
C ASP A 333 24.82 -1.17 -0.53
N MET A 334 26.13 -1.35 -0.43
CA MET A 334 27.08 -0.88 -1.45
C MET A 334 28.41 -1.64 -1.39
N GLY A 335 29.19 -1.55 -2.47
CA GLY A 335 30.54 -2.13 -2.57
C GLY A 335 30.56 -3.56 -3.12
N SER A 336 31.72 -4.21 -3.02
CA SER A 336 31.99 -5.54 -3.60
C SER A 336 31.46 -6.72 -2.77
N SER A 337 30.91 -6.46 -1.59
CA SER A 337 30.39 -7.46 -0.64
C SER A 337 29.00 -7.08 -0.16
N THR A 338 28.04 -7.00 -1.10
CA THR A 338 26.67 -6.65 -0.78
C THR A 338 26.01 -7.72 0.08
N GLN A 339 25.09 -7.32 0.94
CA GLN A 339 24.31 -8.27 1.73
C GLN A 339 23.01 -8.65 0.99
N GLY A 340 22.36 -7.70 0.34
CA GLY A 340 21.11 -7.90 -0.39
C GLY A 340 21.19 -7.51 -1.85
N THR A 341 20.00 -7.36 -2.44
CA THR A 341 19.85 -6.61 -3.68
C THR A 341 19.98 -5.13 -3.35
N LEU A 342 20.73 -4.38 -4.17
CA LEU A 342 21.01 -2.96 -3.93
C LEU A 342 19.72 -2.12 -3.87
N GLN A 343 18.72 -2.54 -4.64
CA GLN A 343 17.36 -2.00 -4.70
C GLN A 343 16.69 -1.90 -3.32
N GLU A 344 16.97 -2.81 -2.39
CA GLU A 344 16.38 -2.78 -1.04
C GLU A 344 16.83 -1.59 -0.18
N SER A 345 17.87 -0.86 -0.59
CA SER A 345 18.44 0.27 0.18
C SER A 345 17.39 1.34 0.47
N PHE A 346 17.42 1.89 1.68
CA PHE A 346 16.51 2.92 2.20
C PHE A 346 15.02 2.59 2.19
N HIS A 347 14.63 1.34 1.93
CA HIS A 347 13.24 0.92 2.02
C HIS A 347 12.85 0.56 3.46
N PRO A 348 11.55 0.64 3.82
CA PRO A 348 11.05 0.21 5.11
C PRO A 348 11.26 -1.30 5.28
N ASN A 349 12.02 -1.70 6.29
CA ASN A 349 12.40 -3.08 6.51
C ASN A 349 11.30 -3.87 7.25
N TYR A 350 11.56 -5.10 7.67
CA TYR A 350 10.60 -5.95 8.40
C TYR A 350 9.84 -5.22 9.52
N TYR A 351 10.55 -4.46 10.38
CA TYR A 351 9.91 -3.78 11.50
C TYR A 351 9.06 -2.59 11.05
N ALA A 352 9.50 -1.83 10.05
CA ALA A 352 8.67 -0.78 9.48
C ALA A 352 7.43 -1.34 8.76
N GLN A 353 7.54 -2.45 8.04
CA GLN A 353 6.40 -3.05 7.35
C GLN A 353 5.33 -3.54 8.34
N LEU A 354 5.75 -4.08 9.50
CA LEU A 354 4.85 -4.36 10.62
C LEU A 354 4.24 -3.07 11.21
N ALA A 355 5.05 -1.99 11.35
CA ALA A 355 4.57 -0.70 11.84
C ALA A 355 3.55 -0.05 10.89
N LEU A 356 3.77 -0.13 9.58
CA LEU A 356 2.85 0.28 8.53
C LEU A 356 1.56 -0.54 8.61
N GLY A 357 1.64 -1.86 8.77
CA GLY A 357 0.44 -2.71 8.93
C GLY A 357 -0.38 -2.36 10.17
N ARG A 358 0.28 -2.04 11.29
CA ARG A 358 -0.38 -1.50 12.49
C ARG A 358 -1.04 -0.16 12.19
N CYS A 359 -0.34 0.72 11.47
CA CYS A 359 -0.87 2.01 11.06
C CYS A 359 -2.15 1.88 10.23
N LEU A 360 -2.13 1.03 9.21
CA LEU A 360 -3.27 0.77 8.34
C LEU A 360 -4.44 0.16 9.12
N THR A 361 -4.14 -0.72 10.09
CA THR A 361 -5.16 -1.29 11.00
C THR A 361 -5.85 -0.20 11.82
N LEU A 362 -5.08 0.73 12.39
CA LEU A 362 -5.62 1.88 13.13
C LEU A 362 -6.43 2.80 12.22
N LEU A 363 -5.94 3.07 11.01
CA LEU A 363 -6.62 3.93 10.03
C LEU A 363 -7.92 3.29 9.56
N ASN A 364 -7.99 1.97 9.47
CA ASN A 364 -9.21 1.27 9.11
C ASN A 364 -10.35 1.51 10.12
N ALA A 365 -10.02 1.74 11.40
CA ALA A 365 -10.98 2.15 12.41
C ALA A 365 -11.40 3.63 12.32
N GLN A 366 -10.72 4.42 11.47
CA GLN A 366 -11.00 5.85 11.22
C GLN A 366 -11.54 6.03 9.79
N PRO A 367 -12.86 5.89 9.56
CA PRO A 367 -13.42 5.89 8.20
C PRO A 367 -13.33 7.26 7.50
N SER A 368 -12.99 8.32 8.23
CA SER A 368 -12.89 9.69 7.72
C SER A 368 -11.73 10.44 8.37
N GLY A 369 -11.47 11.65 7.87
CA GLY A 369 -10.36 12.48 8.31
C GLY A 369 -9.02 12.04 7.74
N ASN A 370 -8.06 12.94 7.77
CA ASN A 370 -6.68 12.69 7.36
C ASN A 370 -5.80 12.55 8.59
N TRP A 371 -4.89 11.58 8.56
CA TRP A 371 -4.16 11.17 9.75
C TRP A 371 -2.66 11.13 9.46
N SER A 372 -1.86 11.50 10.45
CA SER A 372 -0.43 11.24 10.47
C SER A 372 -0.15 9.99 11.30
N CYS A 373 0.72 9.13 10.79
CA CYS A 373 1.18 7.95 11.50
C CYS A 373 2.51 8.18 12.17
N ARG A 374 2.61 7.81 13.44
CA ARG A 374 3.80 8.06 14.26
C ARG A 374 4.12 6.84 15.11
N ASN A 375 5.39 6.71 15.48
CA ASN A 375 5.82 5.74 16.48
C ASN A 375 6.07 6.42 17.84
N THR A 376 6.09 5.63 18.90
CA THR A 376 6.50 6.07 20.23
C THR A 376 7.96 5.66 20.46
N ALA A 377 8.80 6.63 20.84
CA ALA A 377 10.22 6.40 21.08
C ALA A 377 10.47 5.20 22.02
N GLY A 378 11.39 4.33 21.63
CA GLY A 378 11.78 3.13 22.39
C GLY A 378 10.76 1.99 22.40
N LYS A 379 9.54 2.17 21.86
CA LYS A 379 8.54 1.11 21.75
C LYS A 379 8.69 0.31 20.45
N ASP A 380 8.20 -0.92 20.47
CA ASP A 380 8.06 -1.73 19.25
C ASP A 380 6.87 -1.22 18.40
N THR A 381 6.46 -2.03 17.43
CA THR A 381 5.37 -1.70 16.50
C THR A 381 4.02 -1.52 17.20
N THR A 382 3.84 -2.00 18.44
CA THR A 382 2.61 -1.75 19.21
C THR A 382 2.48 -0.29 19.67
N GLY A 383 3.61 0.43 19.74
CA GLY A 383 3.68 1.85 20.05
C GLY A 383 3.36 2.78 18.89
N VAL A 384 2.96 2.25 17.72
CA VAL A 384 2.47 3.04 16.59
C VAL A 384 1.07 3.57 16.88
N TYR A 385 0.84 4.85 16.57
CA TYR A 385 -0.42 5.54 16.79
C TYR A 385 -0.74 6.51 15.65
N LEU A 386 -2.01 6.90 15.56
CA LEU A 386 -2.46 7.96 14.66
C LEU A 386 -2.59 9.28 15.40
N ALA A 387 -2.22 10.36 14.74
CA ALA A 387 -2.50 11.73 15.14
C ALA A 387 -3.30 12.42 14.04
N ALA A 388 -4.16 13.39 14.38
CA ALA A 388 -4.77 14.22 13.36
C ALA A 388 -3.68 14.89 12.53
N ARG A 389 -3.82 14.88 11.20
CA ARG A 389 -2.85 15.54 10.33
C ARG A 389 -2.98 17.04 10.51
N SER A 390 -1.90 17.68 10.95
CA SER A 390 -1.75 19.14 11.07
C SER A 390 -1.63 19.81 9.72
#